data_AF-A0AAV1HYY9-F1
#
_entry.id   AF-A0AAV1HYY9-F1
#
_cell.length_a   1.000
_cell.length_b   1.000
_cell.length_c   1.000
_cell.angle_alpha   90.00
_cell.angle_beta   90.00
_cell.angle_gamma   90.00
#
_symmetry.space_group_name_H-M   'P 1'
#
loop_
_entity.id
_entity.type
_entity.pdbx_description
1 polymer ?
#
loop_
_entity_poly.entity_id
_entity_poly.type
_entity_poly.pdbx_seq_one_letter_code
_entity_poly.pdbx_strand_id
1 'polypeptide(L)'
;MLRSLHDTERSVKVLPLCDDAAYDKLLAENVVFLCLLDASAVNTVLECIVRNTPIVINRLPALEEVLGLEYPLFYEDFHEAADLLGDMEMIHRGYIHLKGLDKQIFTLDAFCRGFEGILPAQTICDE
;
A
#
# COMPACT_ATOMS: atom_id res chain seq x y z
N MET A 1 19.77 -11.76 13.04
CA MET A 1 19.45 -10.71 12.05
C MET A 1 18.58 -9.62 12.67
N LEU A 2 17.34 -9.89 13.11
CA LEU A 2 16.50 -8.87 13.78
C LEU A 2 17.10 -8.25 15.07
N ARG A 3 17.89 -9.02 15.84
CA ARG A 3 18.58 -8.50 17.04
C ARG A 3 19.75 -7.56 16.75
N SER A 4 20.32 -7.55 15.54
CA SER A 4 21.44 -6.64 15.21
C SER A 4 20.99 -5.26 14.75
N LEU A 5 19.70 -5.08 14.43
CA LEU A 5 19.12 -3.78 14.10
C LEU A 5 18.72 -2.95 15.34
N HIS A 6 18.65 -3.57 16.52
CA HIS A 6 18.39 -2.86 17.77
C HIS A 6 19.49 -1.84 18.12
N ASP A 7 20.65 -1.93 17.48
CA ASP A 7 21.82 -1.08 17.71
C ASP A 7 22.18 -0.19 16.51
N THR A 8 21.34 -0.10 15.48
CA THR A 8 21.70 0.56 14.22
C THR A 8 20.97 1.90 14.05
N GLU A 9 21.75 2.98 14.14
CA GLU A 9 21.40 4.40 13.89
C GLU A 9 20.41 5.06 14.88
N ARG A 10 20.86 6.14 15.55
CA ARG A 10 20.03 6.96 16.47
C ARG A 10 18.81 7.60 15.79
N SER A 11 18.78 7.64 14.46
CA SER A 11 17.71 8.23 13.65
C SER A 11 16.53 7.29 13.41
N VAL A 12 16.65 6.01 13.74
CA VAL A 12 15.59 5.01 13.49
C VAL A 12 14.77 4.77 14.77
N LYS A 13 13.45 4.95 14.66
CA LYS A 13 12.50 4.61 15.73
C LYS A 13 11.76 3.33 15.36
N VAL A 14 12.03 2.24 16.07
CA VAL A 14 11.26 1.01 15.96
C VAL A 14 9.99 1.14 16.78
N LEU A 15 8.83 0.97 16.15
CA LEU A 15 7.53 0.99 16.82
C LEU A 15 7.11 -0.44 17.17
N PRO A 16 6.50 -0.67 18.35
CA PRO A 16 5.82 -1.92 18.62
C PRO A 16 4.56 -2.04 17.74
N LEU A 17 3.90 -3.20 17.81
CA LEU A 17 2.58 -3.37 17.20
C LEU A 17 1.65 -2.23 17.67
N CYS A 18 1.04 -1.56 16.70
CA CYS A 18 0.11 -0.47 16.92
C CYS A 18 -1.33 -0.99 16.86
N ASP A 19 -2.26 -0.32 17.52
CA ASP A 19 -3.68 -0.51 17.26
C ASP A 19 -4.07 0.09 15.90
N ASP A 20 -5.27 -0.24 15.43
CA ASP A 20 -5.76 0.14 14.11
C ASP A 20 -5.75 1.67 13.92
N ALA A 21 -6.19 2.43 14.92
CA ALA A 21 -6.28 3.88 14.84
C ALA A 21 -4.89 4.54 14.80
N ALA A 22 -3.94 4.04 15.60
CA ALA A 22 -2.56 4.53 15.59
C ALA A 22 -1.85 4.17 14.27
N TYR A 23 -2.10 2.99 13.72
CA TYR A 23 -1.55 2.57 12.43
C TYR A 23 -2.12 3.39 11.28
N ASP A 24 -3.43 3.66 11.28
CA ASP A 24 -4.07 4.53 10.30
C ASP A 24 -3.48 5.94 10.30
N LYS A 25 -3.28 6.51 11.49
CA LYS A 25 -2.62 7.80 11.63
C LYS A 25 -1.19 7.77 11.10
N LEU A 26 -0.44 6.71 11.39
CA LEU A 26 0.92 6.53 10.91
C LEU A 26 0.97 6.57 9.37
N LEU A 27 0.09 5.83 8.70
CA LEU A 27 0.01 5.85 7.23
C LEU A 27 -0.45 7.21 6.68
N ALA A 28 -1.38 7.90 7.35
CA ALA A 28 -1.90 9.18 6.88
C ALA A 28 -0.89 10.34 6.96
N GLU A 29 0.05 10.28 7.92
CA GLU A 29 1.01 11.36 8.21
C GLU A 29 2.43 11.11 7.66
N ASN A 30 2.67 9.98 6.98
CA ASN A 30 4.00 9.58 6.53
C ASN A 30 4.02 9.12 5.07
N VAL A 31 5.23 9.04 4.51
CA VAL A 31 5.51 8.32 3.25
C VAL A 31 5.99 6.92 3.60
N VAL A 32 5.54 5.92 2.87
CA VAL A 32 5.94 4.52 3.07
C VAL A 32 7.11 4.19 2.15
N PHE A 33 8.08 3.44 2.67
CA PHE A 33 9.19 2.87 1.91
C PHE A 33 9.16 1.35 2.01
N LEU A 34 9.23 0.66 0.87
CA LEU A 34 9.19 -0.81 0.80
C LEU A 34 10.24 -1.34 -0.19
N CYS A 35 10.91 -2.41 0.20
CA CYS A 35 11.77 -3.22 -0.67
C CYS A 35 11.28 -4.67 -0.61
N LEU A 36 10.71 -5.16 -1.71
CA LEU A 36 10.06 -6.45 -1.84
C LEU A 36 10.84 -7.35 -2.81
N LEU A 37 10.95 -8.63 -2.49
CA LEU A 37 11.69 -9.59 -3.33
C LEU A 37 10.76 -10.30 -4.33
N ASP A 38 9.74 -10.97 -3.81
CA ASP A 38 8.72 -11.66 -4.60
C ASP A 38 7.41 -11.58 -3.82
N ALA A 39 6.52 -10.69 -4.26
CA ALA A 39 5.30 -10.38 -3.57
C ALA A 39 4.16 -10.20 -4.56
N SER A 40 3.13 -11.04 -4.43
CA SER A 40 1.92 -11.00 -5.27
C SER A 40 0.77 -10.22 -4.62
N ALA A 41 0.69 -10.27 -3.28
CA ALA A 41 -0.32 -9.57 -2.49
C ALA A 41 0.34 -8.89 -1.30
N VAL A 42 0.34 -7.56 -1.30
CA VAL A 42 0.98 -6.75 -0.26
C VAL A 42 -0.08 -5.85 0.35
N ASN A 43 -0.58 -6.24 1.53
CA ASN A 43 -1.65 -5.50 2.21
C ASN A 43 -1.28 -4.02 2.41
N THR A 44 -0.03 -3.73 2.78
CA THR A 44 0.45 -2.37 2.95
C THR A 44 0.36 -1.53 1.67
N VAL A 45 0.54 -2.14 0.49
CA VAL A 45 0.36 -1.43 -0.79
C VAL A 45 -1.11 -1.10 -1.00
N LEU A 46 -2.02 -2.05 -0.75
CA LEU A 46 -3.45 -1.80 -0.81
C LEU A 46 -3.89 -0.72 0.18
N GLU A 47 -3.43 -0.79 1.43
CA GLU A 47 -3.71 0.16 2.50
C GLU A 47 -3.28 1.59 2.13
N CYS A 48 -2.14 1.72 1.46
CA CYS A 48 -1.64 2.99 0.97
C CYS A 48 -2.43 3.47 -0.25
N ILE A 49 -2.80 2.60 -1.19
CA ILE A 49 -3.67 2.95 -2.34
C ILE A 49 -4.99 3.52 -1.83
N VAL A 50 -5.69 2.83 -0.91
CA VAL A 50 -6.99 3.33 -0.42
C VAL A 50 -6.87 4.63 0.38
N ARG A 51 -5.73 4.90 1.01
CA ARG A 51 -5.47 6.14 1.78
C ARG A 51 -4.82 7.25 0.95
N ASN A 52 -4.37 6.96 -0.27
CA ASN A 52 -3.50 7.80 -1.09
C ASN A 52 -2.17 8.14 -0.40
N THR A 53 -1.68 7.26 0.46
CA THR A 53 -0.37 7.40 1.11
C THR A 53 0.73 7.09 0.10
N PRO A 54 1.63 8.03 -0.23
CA PRO A 54 2.72 7.77 -1.17
C PRO A 54 3.62 6.63 -0.71
N ILE A 55 4.01 5.77 -1.66
CA ILE A 55 4.84 4.59 -1.43
C ILE A 55 6.07 4.67 -2.34
N VAL A 56 7.26 4.77 -1.79
CA VAL A 56 8.52 4.57 -2.53
C VAL A 56 8.84 3.08 -2.49
N ILE A 57 8.80 2.42 -3.65
CA ILE A 57 8.82 0.96 -3.73
C ILE A 57 9.62 0.47 -4.93
N ASN A 58 10.31 -0.67 -4.81
CA ASN A 58 11.00 -1.25 -5.97
C ASN A 58 9.98 -1.77 -6.99
N ARG A 59 10.37 -1.79 -8.27
CA ARG A 59 9.50 -2.23 -9.36
C ARG A 59 9.36 -3.76 -9.37
N LEU A 60 8.12 -4.26 -9.37
CA LEU A 60 7.76 -5.68 -9.57
C LEU A 60 6.51 -5.77 -10.47
N PRO A 61 6.36 -6.81 -11.30
CA PRO A 61 5.19 -6.96 -12.19
C PRO A 61 3.85 -6.87 -11.46
N ALA A 62 3.71 -7.54 -10.31
CA ALA A 62 2.48 -7.51 -9.51
C ALA A 62 2.17 -6.11 -8.94
N LEU A 63 3.18 -5.26 -8.73
CA LEU A 63 2.99 -3.89 -8.28
C LEU A 63 2.57 -2.98 -9.42
N GLU A 64 3.07 -3.22 -10.64
CA GLU A 64 2.64 -2.49 -11.84
C GLU A 64 1.17 -2.75 -12.17
N GLU A 65 0.65 -3.94 -11.89
CA GLU A 65 -0.77 -4.27 -12.07
C GLU A 65 -1.70 -3.40 -11.21
N VAL A 66 -1.28 -3.06 -9.98
CA VAL A 66 -2.11 -2.32 -9.01
C VAL A 66 -1.78 -0.83 -8.93
N LEU A 67 -0.52 -0.45 -9.12
CA LEU A 67 -0.06 0.94 -9.11
C LEU A 67 -0.04 1.55 -10.52
N GLY A 68 0.02 0.74 -11.58
CA GLY A 68 0.21 1.21 -12.95
C GLY A 68 1.67 1.41 -13.32
N LEU A 69 1.99 1.18 -14.60
CA LEU A 69 3.36 1.25 -15.15
C LEU A 69 4.07 2.59 -14.91
N GLU A 70 3.29 3.67 -14.94
CA GLU A 70 3.75 5.06 -14.83
C GLU A 70 3.75 5.59 -13.39
N TYR A 71 3.63 4.72 -12.38
CA TYR A 71 3.67 5.16 -10.99
C TYR A 71 5.02 5.83 -10.68
N PRO A 72 5.02 7.10 -10.20
CA PRO A 72 6.22 7.94 -10.20
C PRO A 72 7.23 7.61 -9.10
N LEU A 73 6.87 6.76 -8.13
CA LEU A 73 7.72 6.43 -6.97
C LEU A 73 8.26 5.00 -7.02
N PHE A 74 8.31 4.40 -8.21
CA PHE A 74 9.14 3.22 -8.41
C PHE A 74 10.61 3.59 -8.39
N TYR A 75 11.44 2.77 -7.73
CA TYR A 75 12.89 2.88 -7.75
C TYR A 75 13.55 1.58 -8.22
N GLU A 76 14.74 1.67 -8.79
CA GLU A 76 15.55 0.53 -9.22
C GLU A 76 16.70 0.24 -8.23
N ASP A 77 17.18 1.26 -7.52
CA ASP A 77 18.16 1.11 -6.44
C ASP A 77 17.94 2.07 -5.25
N PHE A 78 18.69 1.88 -4.17
CA PHE A 78 18.51 2.65 -2.94
C PHE A 78 18.98 4.11 -3.04
N HIS A 79 19.81 4.48 -4.02
CA HIS A 79 20.16 5.88 -4.25
C HIS A 79 18.98 6.62 -4.85
N GLU A 80 18.34 6.04 -5.87
CA GLU A 80 17.11 6.59 -6.44
C GLU A 80 15.99 6.69 -5.40
N ALA A 81 15.83 5.67 -4.55
CA ALA A 81 14.87 5.74 -3.45
C ALA A 81 15.11 6.94 -2.51
N ALA A 82 16.38 7.23 -2.18
CA ALA A 82 16.75 8.36 -1.35
C ALA A 82 16.46 9.70 -2.05
N ASP A 83 16.76 9.80 -3.36
CA ASP A 83 16.46 10.98 -4.16
C ASP A 83 14.95 11.25 -4.24
N LEU A 84 14.14 10.20 -4.48
CA LEU A 84 12.67 10.29 -4.48
C LEU A 84 12.09 10.71 -3.13
N LEU A 85 12.63 10.18 -2.02
CA LEU A 85 12.21 10.57 -0.67
C LEU A 85 12.62 12.01 -0.32
N GLY A 86 13.67 12.54 -0.95
CA GLY A 86 14.10 13.94 -0.82
C GLY A 86 13.33 14.92 -1.69
N ASP A 87 12.58 14.44 -2.69
CA ASP A 87 11.87 15.26 -3.66
C ASP A 87 10.36 15.36 -3.33
N MET A 88 9.98 16.49 -2.73
CA MET A 88 8.59 16.77 -2.37
C MET A 88 7.63 16.84 -3.57
N GLU A 89 8.12 17.24 -4.75
CA GLU A 89 7.30 17.27 -5.97
C GLU A 89 7.02 15.85 -6.45
N MET A 90 8.01 14.96 -6.40
CA MET A 90 7.81 13.54 -6.71
C MET A 90 6.86 12.86 -5.73
N ILE A 91 7.01 13.12 -4.42
CA ILE A 91 6.08 12.62 -3.39
C ILE A 91 4.65 13.11 -3.67
N HIS A 92 4.49 14.39 -4.03
CA HIS A 92 3.18 14.93 -4.39
C HIS A 92 2.59 14.27 -5.63
N ARG A 93 3.40 14.00 -6.66
CA ARG A 93 2.96 13.24 -7.85
C ARG A 93 2.51 11.83 -7.49
N GLY A 94 3.23 11.15 -6.60
CA GLY A 94 2.80 9.86 -6.05
C GLY A 94 1.43 9.94 -5.39
N TYR A 95 1.19 10.93 -4.53
CA TYR A 95 -0.12 11.19 -3.94
C TYR A 95 -1.21 11.42 -5.00
N ILE A 96 -0.97 12.28 -5.99
CA ILE A 96 -1.93 12.60 -7.06
C ILE A 96 -2.25 11.36 -7.90
N HIS A 97 -1.24 10.56 -8.21
CA HIS A 97 -1.40 9.29 -8.91
C HIS A 97 -2.33 8.35 -8.16
N LEU A 98 -2.03 8.06 -6.88
CA LEU A 98 -2.86 7.19 -6.05
C LEU A 98 -4.28 7.73 -5.91
N LYS A 99 -4.43 9.05 -5.77
CA LYS A 99 -5.74 9.73 -5.73
C LYS A 99 -6.56 9.47 -6.98
N GLY A 100 -5.92 9.40 -8.15
CA GLY A 100 -6.55 9.13 -9.44
C GLY A 100 -6.97 7.68 -9.67
N LEU A 101 -6.45 6.72 -8.90
CA LEU A 101 -6.82 5.31 -9.04
C LEU A 101 -8.28 5.06 -8.62
N ASP A 102 -8.98 4.21 -9.38
CA ASP A 102 -10.28 3.69 -9.00
C ASP A 102 -10.14 2.76 -7.80
N LYS A 103 -10.89 3.05 -6.74
CA LYS A 103 -10.86 2.32 -5.47
C LYS A 103 -12.15 1.54 -5.21
N GLN A 104 -13.12 1.58 -6.14
CA GLN A 104 -14.39 0.89 -5.96
C GLN A 104 -14.20 -0.60 -5.70
N ILE A 105 -13.23 -1.23 -6.38
CA ILE A 105 -12.91 -2.65 -6.22
C ILE A 105 -12.50 -3.03 -4.79
N PHE A 106 -11.99 -2.09 -3.99
CA PHE A 106 -11.57 -2.33 -2.61
C PHE A 106 -12.69 -2.13 -1.59
N THR A 107 -13.91 -1.80 -2.04
CA THR A 107 -15.06 -1.61 -1.15
C THR A 107 -15.73 -2.93 -0.80
N LEU A 108 -16.32 -3.00 0.40
CA LEU A 108 -17.13 -4.15 0.82
C LEU A 108 -18.30 -4.42 -0.14
N ASP A 109 -18.87 -3.35 -0.70
CA ASP A 109 -19.96 -3.40 -1.65
C ASP A 109 -19.54 -4.06 -2.99
N ALA A 110 -18.38 -3.69 -3.54
CA ALA A 110 -17.82 -4.37 -4.70
C ALA A 110 -17.49 -5.84 -4.41
N PHE A 111 -16.95 -6.13 -3.21
CA PHE A 111 -16.75 -7.50 -2.77
C PHE A 111 -18.06 -8.30 -2.77
N CYS A 112 -19.12 -7.80 -2.12
CA CYS A 112 -20.43 -8.46 -2.06
C CYS A 112 -21.02 -8.71 -3.45
N ARG A 113 -20.99 -7.71 -4.35
CA ARG A 113 -21.47 -7.86 -5.73
C ARG A 113 -20.76 -8.98 -6.49
N GLY A 114 -19.48 -9.21 -6.22
CA GLY A 114 -18.71 -10.30 -6.82
C GLY A 114 -19.26 -11.70 -6.53
N PHE A 115 -20.09 -11.85 -5.48
CA PHE A 115 -20.67 -13.14 -5.08
C PHE A 115 -22.17 -13.27 -5.42
N GLU A 116 -22.84 -12.21 -5.85
CA GLU A 116 -24.30 -12.23 -6.12
C GLU A 116 -24.71 -13.31 -7.13
N GLY A 117 -23.87 -13.59 -8.13
CA GLY A 117 -24.11 -14.65 -9.12
C GLY A 117 -23.71 -16.07 -8.70
N ILE A 118 -23.10 -16.23 -7.53
CA ILE A 118 -22.58 -17.50 -7.00
C ILE A 118 -23.45 -17.99 -5.83
N LEU A 119 -24.14 -17.07 -5.16
CA LEU A 119 -25.06 -17.42 -4.09
C LEU A 119 -26.28 -18.16 -4.66
N PRO A 120 -26.59 -19.37 -4.18
CA PRO A 120 -27.82 -20.04 -4.58
C PRO A 120 -29.00 -19.14 -4.21
N ALA A 121 -29.98 -19.03 -5.12
CA ALA A 121 -31.24 -18.36 -4.81
C ALA A 121 -31.74 -18.95 -3.49
N GLN A 122 -31.89 -18.10 -2.46
CA GLN A 122 -32.44 -18.54 -1.19
C GLN A 122 -33.79 -19.15 -1.49
N THR A 123 -33.87 -20.48 -1.43
CA THR A 123 -35.15 -21.17 -1.36
C THR A 123 -35.63 -20.84 0.04
N ILE A 124 -36.46 -19.80 0.13
CA ILE A 124 -37.25 -19.55 1.32
C ILE A 124 -38.10 -20.80 1.45
N CYS A 125 -37.72 -21.70 2.36
CA CYS A 125 -38.62 -22.74 2.82
C CYS A 125 -39.68 -22.00 3.62
N ASP A 126 -40.81 -21.71 2.98
CA ASP A 126 -42.02 -21.23 3.65
C ASP A 126 -42.40 -22.27 4.72
N GLU A 127 -42.41 -21.87 6.00
CA GLU A 127 -42.99 -22.63 7.11
C GLU A 127 -44.51 -22.52 7.13
#